data_AF-A0A968DGI4-F1
#
_entry.id   AF-A0A968DGI4-F1
#
_cell.length_a   1.000
_cell.length_b   1.000
_cell.length_c   1.000
_cell.angle_alpha   90.00
_cell.angle_beta   90.00
_cell.angle_gamma   90.00
#
_symmetry.space_group_name_H-M   'P 1'
#
loop_
_entity.id
_entity.type
_entity.pdbx_description
1 polymer ?
#
loop_
_entity_poly.entity_id
_entity_poly.type
_entity_poly.pdbx_seq_one_letter_code
_entity_poly.pdbx_strand_id
1 'polypeptide(L)'
;PEELKQHPYGTQCPVGNGPFVFFSHDAQDRWIFEANPAFPEALGGRPFLDRYIYRVIPEQTTLLTELLTQNVDVYLDMLPEQAQRVID
;
A
#
# COMPACT_ATOMS: atom_id res chain seq x y z
N PRO A 1 -26.11 -8.87 -11.58
CA PRO A 1 -25.89 -7.65 -10.74
C PRO A 1 -25.71 -7.98 -9.25
N GLU A 2 -26.58 -8.77 -8.64
CA GLU A 2 -26.47 -9.17 -7.23
C GLU A 2 -25.21 -10.01 -6.95
N GLU A 3 -24.85 -10.93 -7.84
CA GLU A 3 -23.61 -11.72 -7.72
C GLU A 3 -22.35 -10.84 -7.69
N LEU A 4 -22.31 -9.75 -8.46
CA LEU A 4 -21.17 -8.83 -8.47
C LEU A 4 -21.07 -8.03 -7.17
N LYS A 5 -22.20 -7.66 -6.55
CA LYS A 5 -22.20 -6.91 -5.28
C LYS A 5 -21.59 -7.71 -4.12
N GLN A 6 -21.73 -9.03 -4.16
CA GLN A 6 -21.23 -9.93 -3.11
C GLN A 6 -19.85 -10.49 -3.44
N HIS A 7 -19.35 -10.27 -4.67
CA HIS A 7 -18.07 -10.81 -5.10
C HIS A 7 -16.91 -10.14 -4.34
N PRO A 8 -15.87 -10.89 -3.94
CA PRO A 8 -14.74 -10.36 -3.18
C PRO A 8 -13.84 -9.36 -3.93
N TYR A 9 -14.14 -9.04 -5.20
CA TYR A 9 -13.28 -8.17 -6.01
C TYR A 9 -13.27 -6.73 -5.50
N GLY A 10 -14.21 -6.33 -4.65
CA GLY A 10 -14.25 -5.00 -4.06
C GLY A 10 -13.63 -4.92 -2.66
N THR A 11 -13.35 -6.05 -2.02
CA THR A 11 -13.11 -6.09 -0.56
C THR A 11 -11.94 -6.98 -0.13
N GLN A 12 -11.62 -8.03 -0.89
CA GLN A 12 -10.58 -9.00 -0.51
C GLN A 12 -9.52 -9.20 -1.60
N CYS A 13 -9.93 -9.21 -2.87
CA CYS A 13 -9.04 -9.38 -4.02
C CYS A 13 -9.31 -8.29 -5.08
N PRO A 14 -8.95 -7.03 -4.80
CA PRO A 14 -9.26 -5.89 -5.64
C PRO A 14 -8.85 -6.07 -7.10
N VAL A 15 -9.80 -5.87 -8.01
CA VAL A 15 -9.54 -5.81 -9.46
C VAL A 15 -9.89 -4.40 -9.94
N GLY A 16 -8.94 -3.77 -10.63
CA GLY A 16 -9.09 -2.42 -11.16
C GLY A 16 -8.15 -2.17 -12.34
N ASN A 17 -8.26 -0.98 -12.94
CA ASN A 17 -7.48 -0.56 -14.10
C ASN A 17 -6.30 0.36 -13.73
N GLY A 18 -5.80 0.25 -12.50
CA GLY A 18 -4.75 1.11 -11.97
C GLY A 18 -3.34 0.72 -12.42
N PRO A 19 -2.32 1.53 -12.03
CA PRO A 19 -0.92 1.26 -12.33
C PRO A 19 -0.34 0.09 -11.53
N PHE A 20 -1.04 -0.40 -10.52
CA PHE A 20 -0.64 -1.58 -9.74
C PHE A 20 -1.77 -2.60 -9.67
N VAL A 21 -1.38 -3.88 -9.67
CA VAL A 21 -2.26 -5.04 -9.64
C VAL A 21 -2.18 -5.70 -8.27
N PHE A 22 -3.34 -6.15 -7.75
CA PHE A 22 -3.40 -6.93 -6.53
C PHE A 22 -2.58 -8.22 -6.63
N PHE A 23 -1.71 -8.46 -5.64
CA PHE A 23 -0.95 -9.70 -5.52
C PHE A 23 -1.48 -10.57 -4.39
N SER A 24 -1.54 -10.03 -3.17
CA SER A 24 -2.04 -10.76 -2.00
C SER A 24 -2.54 -9.82 -0.90
N HIS A 25 -3.41 -10.35 -0.04
CA HIS A 25 -3.85 -9.70 1.19
C HIS A 25 -3.78 -10.72 2.32
N ASP A 26 -3.03 -10.37 3.37
CA ASP A 26 -3.07 -11.02 4.66
C ASP A 26 -3.80 -10.10 5.64
N ALA A 27 -4.94 -10.58 6.14
CA ALA A 27 -5.86 -9.76 6.90
C ALA A 27 -5.21 -9.26 8.19
N GLN A 28 -5.32 -7.94 8.43
CA GLN A 28 -4.70 -7.27 9.58
C GLN A 28 -3.16 -7.27 9.59
N ASP A 29 -2.50 -7.75 8.54
CA ASP A 29 -1.04 -7.70 8.39
C ASP A 29 -0.65 -6.79 7.22
N ARG A 30 -0.90 -7.23 5.98
CA ARG A 30 -0.39 -6.49 4.81
C ARG A 30 -1.19 -6.72 3.53
N TRP A 31 -1.12 -5.72 2.67
CA TRP A 31 -1.51 -5.80 1.26
C TRP A 31 -0.27 -5.69 0.38
N ILE A 32 -0.19 -6.53 -0.65
CA ILE A 32 0.91 -6.51 -1.62
C ILE A 32 0.32 -6.22 -3.00
N PHE A 33 0.94 -5.30 -3.71
CA PHE A 33 0.60 -4.95 -5.08
C PHE A 33 1.85 -4.89 -5.95
N GLU A 34 1.74 -5.34 -7.18
CA GLU A 34 2.83 -5.37 -8.16
C GLU A 34 2.55 -4.39 -9.30
N ALA A 35 3.62 -3.91 -9.95
CA ALA A 35 3.51 -3.03 -11.10
C ALA A 35 2.65 -3.66 -12.20
N ASN A 36 1.71 -2.90 -12.75
CA ASN A 36 0.99 -3.28 -13.96
C ASN A 36 1.86 -2.94 -15.19
N PRO A 37 2.48 -3.93 -15.87
CA PRO A 37 3.32 -3.65 -17.04
C PRO A 37 2.51 -3.14 -18.23
N ALA A 38 1.19 -3.33 -18.22
CA ALA A 38 0.27 -2.92 -19.27
C ALA A 38 -0.43 -1.58 -18.96
N PHE A 39 -0.03 -0.85 -17.91
CA PHE A 39 -0.65 0.44 -17.62
C PHE A 39 -0.36 1.45 -18.76
N PRO A 40 -1.38 2.11 -19.33
CA PRO A 40 -1.20 2.91 -20.53
C PRO A 40 -0.22 4.07 -20.37
N GLU A 41 0.68 4.27 -21.34
CA GLU A 41 1.59 5.43 -21.39
C GLU A 41 0.84 6.76 -21.34
N ALA A 42 -0.31 6.85 -22.02
CA ALA A 42 -1.18 8.03 -22.01
C ALA A 42 -1.73 8.40 -20.61
N LEU A 43 -1.66 7.48 -19.64
CA LEU A 43 -2.07 7.70 -18.25
C LEU A 43 -0.89 7.73 -17.28
N GLY A 44 0.35 7.69 -17.78
CA GLY A 44 1.58 7.73 -16.98
C GLY A 44 2.50 6.53 -17.15
N GLY A 45 2.04 5.45 -17.80
CA GLY A 45 2.85 4.25 -18.06
C GLY A 45 3.16 3.41 -16.82
N ARG A 46 3.88 2.30 -17.00
CA ARG A 46 4.27 1.40 -15.92
C ARG A 46 4.90 2.20 -14.75
N PRO A 47 4.47 1.98 -13.49
CA PRO A 47 5.08 2.67 -12.36
C PRO A 47 6.56 2.31 -12.21
N PHE A 48 7.33 3.23 -11.61
CA PHE A 48 8.75 3.02 -11.34
C PHE A 48 8.99 1.95 -10.28
N LEU A 49 8.09 1.80 -9.31
CA LEU A 49 8.16 0.76 -8.30
C LEU A 49 7.66 -0.57 -8.87
N ASP A 50 8.41 -1.64 -8.65
CA ASP A 50 7.99 -3.00 -9.03
C ASP A 50 6.90 -3.54 -8.11
N ARG A 51 6.91 -3.11 -6.84
CA ARG A 51 5.99 -3.56 -5.80
C ARG A 51 5.84 -2.46 -4.74
N TYR A 52 4.65 -2.36 -4.15
CA TYR A 52 4.49 -1.70 -2.86
C TYR A 52 3.75 -2.60 -1.88
N ILE A 53 4.06 -2.43 -0.60
CA ILE A 53 3.48 -3.20 0.50
C ILE A 53 2.85 -2.21 1.47
N TYR A 54 1.54 -2.32 1.67
CA TYR A 54 0.83 -1.55 2.69
C TYR A 54 0.68 -2.41 3.94
N ARG A 55 1.40 -2.08 5.00
CA ARG A 55 1.38 -2.80 6.28
C ARG A 55 0.41 -2.13 7.26
N VAL A 56 -0.36 -2.94 7.96
CA VAL A 56 -1.28 -2.48 9.02
C VAL A 56 -0.53 -2.51 10.35
N ILE A 57 -0.04 -1.35 10.79
CA ILE A 57 0.63 -1.18 12.08
C ILE A 57 -0.16 -0.14 12.87
N PRO A 58 -1.09 -0.54 13.76
CA PRO A 58 -2.01 0.40 14.40
C PRO A 58 -1.35 1.36 15.40
N GLU A 59 -0.22 0.97 15.98
CA GLU A 59 0.41 1.70 17.07
C GLU A 59 1.51 2.64 16.53
N GLN A 60 1.41 3.94 16.86
CA GLN A 60 2.22 4.99 16.26
C GLN A 60 3.69 4.97 16.69
N THR A 61 3.97 4.54 17.92
CA THR A 61 5.35 4.36 18.40
C THR A 61 6.04 3.22 17.63
N THR A 62 5.27 2.18 17.34
CA THR A 62 5.71 1.06 16.50
C THR A 62 5.96 1.51 15.06
N LEU A 63 5.03 2.26 14.44
CA LEU A 63 5.23 2.85 13.10
C LEU A 63 6.51 3.70 13.02
N LEU A 64 6.74 4.58 14.01
CA LEU A 64 7.96 5.38 14.06
C LEU A 64 9.23 4.51 14.15
N THR A 65 9.20 3.46 14.97
CA THR A 65 10.33 2.54 15.11
C THR A 65 10.63 1.81 13.80
N GLU A 66 9.59 1.34 13.11
CA GLU A 66 9.72 0.68 11.81
C GLU A 66 10.32 1.61 10.75
N LEU A 67 9.95 2.90 10.77
CA LEU A 67 10.54 3.90 9.88
C LEU A 67 12.03 4.12 10.19
N LEU A 68 12.36 4.36 11.47
CA LEU A 68 13.74 4.61 11.91
C LEU A 68 14.68 3.42 11.70
N THR A 69 14.13 2.20 11.71
CA THR A 69 14.87 0.96 11.44
C THR A 69 14.84 0.53 9.97
N GLN A 70 14.25 1.35 9.09
CA GLN A 70 14.15 1.12 7.65
C GLN A 70 13.33 -0.13 7.28
N ASN A 71 12.40 -0.55 8.13
CA ASN A 71 11.43 -1.62 7.84
C ASN A 71 10.18 -1.11 7.08
N VAL A 72 9.97 0.21 7.05
CA VAL A 72 9.01 0.90 6.17
C VAL A 72 9.66 2.14 5.57
N ASP A 73 9.30 2.46 4.33
CA ASP A 73 9.85 3.62 3.62
C ASP A 73 9.00 4.89 3.77
N VAL A 74 7.70 4.74 4.06
CA VAL A 74 6.74 5.84 4.13
C VAL A 74 5.84 5.68 5.36
N TYR A 75 5.73 6.76 6.14
CA TYR A 75 4.81 6.87 7.28
C TYR A 75 3.79 7.99 7.00
N LEU A 76 2.56 7.60 6.62
CA LEU A 76 1.50 8.50 6.16
C LEU A 76 0.88 9.38 7.26
N ASP A 77 0.68 8.83 8.46
CA ASP A 77 -0.05 9.48 9.57
C ASP A 77 0.87 9.82 10.75
N MET A 78 2.04 10.39 10.45
CA MET A 78 3.01 10.78 11.48
C MET A 78 2.45 11.89 12.37
N LEU A 79 2.62 11.75 13.70
CA LEU A 79 2.27 12.83 14.61
C LEU A 79 3.27 14.00 14.52
N PRO A 80 2.82 15.27 14.68
CA PRO A 80 3.71 16.42 14.65
C PRO A 80 4.89 16.33 15.64
N GLU A 81 4.66 15.78 16.83
CA GLU A 81 5.70 15.58 17.86
C GLU A 81 6.78 14.55 17.48
N GLN A 82 6.51 13.66 16.52
CA GLN A 82 7.47 12.67 16.03
C GLN A 82 8.33 13.23 14.89
N ALA A 83 7.88 14.30 14.20
CA ALA A 83 8.52 14.80 12.99
C ALA A 83 10.00 15.17 13.19
N GLN A 84 10.34 15.79 14.32
CA GLN A 84 11.72 16.19 14.61
C GLN A 84 12.66 14.98 14.64
N ARG A 85 12.19 13.82 15.12
CA ARG A 85 13.01 12.60 15.22
C ARG A 85 13.34 11.95 13.88
N VAL A 86 12.67 12.36 12.80
CA VAL A 86 12.82 11.79 11.45
C VAL A 86 13.60 12.74 10.53
N ILE A 87 13.51 14.04 10.78
CA ILE A 87 14.19 15.07 9.97
C ILE A 87 15.66 15.22 10.36
N ASP A 88 15.99 15.01 11.63
CA ASP A 88 17.37 15.02 12.16
C ASP A 88 18.19 13.81 11.68
#